data_AF-A0A382WZR8-F1
#
_entry.id   AF-A0A382WZR8-F1
#
_cell.length_a   1.000
_cell.length_b   1.000
_cell.length_c   1.000
_cell.angle_alpha   90.00
_cell.angle_beta   90.00
_cell.angle_gamma   90.00
#
_symmetry.space_group_name_H-M   'P 1'
#
loop_
_entity.id
_entity.type
_entity.pdbx_description
1 polymer ?
#
loop_
_entity_poly.entity_id
_entity_poly.type
_entity_poly.pdbx_seq_one_letter_code
_entity_poly.pdbx_strand_id
1 'polypeptide(L)'
;TRPREPLEGFALDALQLAGIMILEGKLQLIVVTPDGVIHKVIEGAYLGQNYGQITEIDLEGRSVGLAEVIKGADGLWQERTVKYLIGN
;
A
#
# COMPACT_ATOMS: atom_id res chain seq x y z
N THR A 1 -1.41 -16.05 -14.63
CA THR A 1 -1.89 -14.66 -14.49
C THR A 1 -2.37 -14.47 -13.08
N ARG A 2 -1.74 -13.58 -12.30
CA ARG A 2 -2.21 -13.27 -10.94
C ARG A 2 -3.47 -12.41 -11.05
N PRO A 3 -4.55 -12.71 -10.32
CA PRO A 3 -5.70 -11.81 -10.23
C PRO A 3 -5.25 -10.52 -9.56
N ARG A 4 -5.54 -9.37 -10.18
CA ARG A 4 -5.31 -8.07 -9.56
C ARG A 4 -6.14 -7.96 -8.29
N GLU A 5 -5.52 -7.49 -7.21
CA GLU A 5 -6.20 -7.15 -5.98
C GLU A 5 -7.09 -5.92 -6.20
N PRO A 6 -8.20 -5.75 -5.45
CA PRO A 6 -9.13 -4.64 -5.63
C PRO A 6 -8.45 -3.27 -5.56
N LEU A 7 -7.39 -3.17 -4.74
CA LEU A 7 -6.64 -1.95 -4.51
C LEU A 7 -5.71 -1.55 -5.66
N GLU A 8 -5.38 -2.49 -6.56
CA GLU A 8 -4.57 -2.21 -7.77
C GLU A 8 -5.35 -1.41 -8.83
N GLY A 9 -6.68 -1.29 -8.68
CA GLY A 9 -7.52 -0.46 -9.55
C GLY A 9 -7.41 1.04 -9.29
N PHE A 10 -6.93 1.44 -8.11
CA PHE A 10 -6.91 2.83 -7.66
C PHE A 10 -5.52 3.45 -7.77
N ALA A 11 -5.45 4.77 -7.92
CA ALA A 11 -4.19 5.47 -7.78
C ALA A 11 -3.78 5.47 -6.28
N LEU A 12 -2.49 5.34 -5.98
CA LEU A 12 -2.01 5.19 -4.60
C LEU A 12 -2.30 6.44 -3.75
N ASP A 13 -2.25 7.63 -4.35
CA ASP A 13 -2.62 8.91 -3.74
C ASP A 13 -4.12 9.05 -3.47
N ALA A 14 -4.96 8.31 -4.20
CA ALA A 14 -6.40 8.24 -3.96
C ALA A 14 -6.75 7.27 -2.82
N LEU A 15 -5.85 6.36 -2.47
CA LEU A 15 -6.02 5.46 -1.32
C LEU A 15 -5.66 6.18 -0.03
N GLN A 16 -6.54 6.11 0.95
CA GLN A 16 -6.28 6.63 2.28
C GLN A 16 -5.75 5.51 3.19
N LEU A 17 -4.50 5.65 3.61
CA LEU A 17 -3.90 4.80 4.64
C LEU A 17 -4.44 5.27 6.00
N ALA A 18 -5.48 4.60 6.50
CA ALA A 18 -6.25 5.09 7.65
C ALA A 18 -5.67 4.67 9.01
N GLY A 19 -4.89 3.60 9.06
CA GLY A 19 -4.40 3.09 10.34
C GLY A 19 -3.68 1.75 10.23
N ILE A 20 -3.04 1.37 11.33
CA ILE A 20 -2.47 0.03 11.51
C ILE A 20 -3.16 -0.57 12.73
N MET A 21 -3.55 -1.83 12.63
CA MET A 21 -4.10 -2.57 13.76
C MET A 21 -3.58 -4.00 13.79
N ILE A 22 -3.57 -4.58 14.98
CA ILE A 22 -3.28 -6.00 15.15
C ILE A 22 -4.62 -6.75 15.12
N LEU A 23 -4.79 -7.63 14.15
CA LEU A 23 -5.95 -8.51 14.04
C LEU A 23 -5.46 -9.96 13.98
N GLU A 24 -6.00 -10.80 14.85
CA GLU A 24 -5.61 -12.23 14.94
C GLU A 24 -4.09 -12.43 15.10
N GLY A 25 -3.44 -11.53 15.83
CA GLY A 25 -1.99 -11.56 16.07
C GLY A 25 -1.13 -11.11 14.87
N LYS A 26 -1.75 -10.59 13.80
CA LYS A 26 -1.05 -10.06 12.62
C LYS A 26 -1.23 -8.55 12.49
N LEU A 27 -0.15 -7.86 12.15
CA LEU A 27 -0.20 -6.45 11.77
C LEU A 27 -0.91 -6.32 10.42
N GLN A 28 -1.95 -5.47 10.41
CA GLN A 28 -2.72 -5.14 9.23
C GLN A 28 -2.77 -3.63 9.04
N LEU A 29 -2.62 -3.22 7.80
CA LEU A 29 -2.85 -1.85 7.35
C LEU A 29 -4.31 -1.72 6.93
N ILE A 30 -4.94 -0.63 7.37
CA ILE A 30 -6.29 -0.25 7.00
C ILE A 30 -6.19 0.76 5.87
N VAL A 31 -6.75 0.38 4.72
CA VAL A 31 -6.78 1.19 3.51
C VAL A 31 -8.22 1.50 3.17
N VAL A 32 -8.54 2.76 2.95
CA VAL A 32 -9.86 3.20 2.52
C VAL A 32 -9.76 3.65 1.07
N THR A 33 -10.58 3.08 0.22
CA THR A 33 -10.67 3.43 -1.19
C THR A 33 -11.51 4.71 -1.37
N PRO A 34 -11.41 5.40 -2.52
CA PRO A 34 -12.18 6.62 -2.79
C PRO A 34 -13.71 6.47 -2.74
N ASP A 35 -14.22 5.27 -2.99
CA ASP A 35 -15.63 4.90 -2.85
C ASP A 35 -16.04 4.59 -1.40
N GLY A 36 -15.12 4.71 -0.45
CA GLY A 36 -15.36 4.54 0.99
C GLY A 36 -15.29 3.11 1.48
N VAL A 37 -14.82 2.16 0.65
CA VAL A 37 -14.67 0.76 1.04
C VAL A 37 -13.40 0.58 1.87
N ILE A 38 -13.51 -0.14 2.99
CA ILE A 38 -12.39 -0.42 3.88
C ILE A 38 -11.79 -1.78 3.51
N HIS A 39 -10.50 -1.77 3.21
CA HIS A 39 -9.69 -2.95 2.97
C HIS A 39 -8.66 -3.11 4.09
N LYS A 40 -8.44 -4.37 4.50
CA LYS A 40 -7.41 -4.74 5.46
C LYS A 40 -6.38 -5.57 4.75
N VAL A 41 -5.13 -5.13 4.80
CA VAL A 41 -4.03 -5.74 4.04
C VAL A 41 -2.84 -5.99 4.95
N ILE A 42 -2.05 -7.00 4.60
CA ILE A 42 -0.86 -7.42 5.34
C ILE A 42 0.40 -7.11 4.52
N GLU A 43 1.56 -7.25 5.14
CA GLU A 43 2.84 -7.26 4.41
C GLU A 43 2.80 -8.25 3.23
N GLY A 44 3.31 -7.80 2.08
CA GLY A 44 3.25 -8.51 0.81
C GLY A 44 1.99 -8.29 -0.02
N ALA A 45 0.97 -7.59 0.49
CA ALA A 45 -0.19 -7.19 -0.31
C ALA A 45 0.16 -6.04 -1.28
N TYR A 46 -0.68 -5.84 -2.30
CA TYR A 46 -0.41 -4.88 -3.37
C TYR A 46 -1.50 -3.82 -3.43
N LEU A 47 -1.06 -2.56 -3.52
CA LEU A 47 -1.89 -1.38 -3.51
C LEU A 47 -1.51 -0.51 -4.70
N GLY A 48 -2.48 0.21 -5.25
CA GLY A 48 -2.21 1.22 -6.25
C GLY A 48 -1.94 0.63 -7.64
N GLN A 49 -2.11 1.47 -8.66
CA GLN A 49 -1.88 1.10 -10.06
C GLN A 49 -0.40 0.82 -10.40
N ASN A 50 0.53 1.27 -9.56
CA ASN A 50 1.97 1.06 -9.75
C ASN A 50 2.50 -0.24 -9.10
N TYR A 51 1.61 -1.19 -8.78
CA TYR A 51 1.97 -2.43 -8.09
C TYR A 51 2.72 -2.18 -6.78
N GLY A 52 2.24 -1.23 -5.97
CA GLY A 52 2.84 -0.87 -4.69
C GLY A 52 2.75 -2.02 -3.69
N GLN A 53 3.82 -2.79 -3.55
CA GLN A 53 3.89 -3.91 -2.63
C GLN A 53 4.23 -3.43 -1.23
N ILE A 54 3.45 -3.83 -0.22
CA ILE A 54 3.78 -3.53 1.18
C ILE A 54 5.02 -4.32 1.58
N THR A 55 6.11 -3.63 1.88
CA THR A 55 7.36 -4.25 2.34
C THR A 55 7.49 -4.29 3.84
N GLU A 56 6.83 -3.37 4.55
CA GLU A 56 6.94 -3.22 6.01
C GLU A 56 5.71 -2.49 6.56
N ILE A 57 5.18 -2.94 7.69
CA ILE A 57 4.16 -2.23 8.48
C ILE A 57 4.71 -1.91 9.88
N ASP A 58 4.98 -0.62 10.13
CA ASP A 58 5.56 -0.12 11.37
C ASP A 58 4.48 0.55 12.24
N LEU A 59 4.05 -0.17 13.28
CA LEU A 59 3.02 0.30 14.21
C LEU A 59 3.52 1.42 15.13
N GLU A 60 4.78 1.37 15.57
CA GLU A 60 5.35 2.34 16.51
C GLU A 60 5.59 3.68 15.82
N GLY A 61 6.18 3.65 14.63
CA GLY A 61 6.40 4.81 13.78
C GLY A 61 5.17 5.24 12.96
N ARG A 62 4.04 4.53 13.10
CA ARG A 62 2.79 4.73 12.35
C ARG A 62 3.05 4.93 10.86
N SER A 63 3.73 3.97 10.26
CA SER A 63 4.20 4.11 8.89
C SER A 63 4.16 2.79 8.12
N VAL A 64 4.12 2.89 6.81
CA VAL A 64 4.16 1.74 5.91
C VAL A 64 5.23 1.93 4.85
N GLY A 65 6.05 0.91 4.66
CA GLY A 65 6.97 0.79 3.54
C GLY A 65 6.26 0.18 2.33
N LEU A 66 6.40 0.83 1.18
CA LEU A 66 5.85 0.38 -0.10
C LEU A 66 6.96 0.35 -1.16
N ALA A 67 7.00 -0.70 -1.96
CA ALA A 67 7.84 -0.79 -3.16
C ALA A 67 6.95 -0.67 -4.40
N GLU A 68 7.13 0.42 -5.16
CA GLU A 68 6.36 0.71 -6.37
C GLU A 68 7.19 0.47 -7.63
N VAL A 69 6.53 0.05 -8.71
CA VAL A 69 7.13 -0.06 -10.03
C VAL A 69 6.72 1.16 -10.86
N ILE A 70 7.69 2.04 -11.12
CA ILE A 70 7.48 3.27 -11.89
C ILE A 70 8.29 3.26 -13.18
N LYS A 71 7.86 4.04 -14.16
CA LYS A 71 8.63 4.27 -15.39
C LYS A 71 9.57 5.46 -15.18
N GLY A 72 10.87 5.21 -15.22
CA GLY A 72 11.91 6.22 -15.11
C GLY A 72 11.90 7.20 -16.29
N ALA A 73 12.62 8.31 -16.15
CA ALA A 73 12.77 9.31 -17.22
C ALA A 73 13.49 8.77 -18.47
N ASP A 74 14.27 7.70 -18.29
CA ASP A 74 14.92 6.91 -19.33
C ASP A 74 13.96 5.94 -20.05
N GLY A 75 12.71 5.85 -19.60
CA GLY A 75 11.70 4.94 -20.12
C GLY A 75 11.81 3.50 -19.61
N LEU A 76 12.76 3.20 -18.73
CA LEU A 76 12.94 1.89 -18.12
C LEU A 76 12.03 1.75 -16.88
N TRP A 77 11.63 0.52 -16.59
CA TRP A 77 10.93 0.21 -15.34
C TRP A 77 11.92 0.19 -14.18
N GLN A 78 11.58 0.88 -13.11
CA GLN A 78 12.41 1.02 -11.92
C GLN A 78 11.56 0.76 -10.68
N GLU A 79 12.14 0.05 -9.71
CA GLU A 79 11.54 -0.12 -8.39
C GLU A 79 11.91 1.06 -7.50
N ARG A 80 10.91 1.63 -6.83
CA ARG A 80 11.07 2.73 -5.89
C ARG A 80 10.49 2.34 -4.54
N THR A 81 11.33 2.35 -3.52
CA THR A 81 10.87 2.19 -2.14
C THR A 81 10.48 3.55 -1.56
N VAL A 82 9.29 3.62 -0.99
CA VAL A 82 8.71 4.82 -0.38
C VAL A 82 8.16 4.45 1.00
N LYS A 83 8.33 5.35 1.96
CA LYS A 83 7.78 5.22 3.31
C LYS A 83 6.68 6.24 3.49
N TYR A 84 5.46 5.78 3.75
CA TYR A 84 4.30 6.64 4.02
C TYR A 84 4.04 6.70 5.51
N LEU A 85 3.85 7.92 6.01
CA LEU A 85 3.40 8.16 7.38
C LEU A 85 1.88 8.17 7.40
N ILE A 86 1.30 7.50 8.39
CA ILE A 86 -0.13 7.47 8.62
C ILE A 86 -0.46 8.63 9.56
N GLY A 87 -1.19 9.61 9.02
CA GLY A 87 -1.64 10.79 9.77
C GLY A 87 -2.59 10.43 10.90
N ASN A 88 -2.57 11.25 11.95
CA ASN A 88 -3.46 11.14 13.12
C ASN A 88 -4.83 11.78 12.86
#